data_AF-A0A9E8N3S6-F1
#
_entry.id   AF-A0A9E8N3S6-F1
#
_cell.length_a   1.000
_cell.length_b   1.000
_cell.length_c   1.000
_cell.angle_alpha   90.00
_cell.angle_beta   90.00
_cell.angle_gamma   90.00
#
_symmetry.space_group_name_H-M   'P 1'
#
loop_
_entity.id
_entity.type
_entity.pdbx_description
1 polymer ?
#
loop_
_entity_poly.entity_id
_entity_poly.type
_entity_poly.pdbx_seq_one_letter_code
_entity_poly.pdbx_strand_id
1 'polypeptide(L)'
;MESVLENRDSKSIPYRRSRYFFVSMAILFPILVALGFTPDYQEILGGKFKVHWFLHVHGAIMTVWLGIFLAQTLLVARGNVKRHRQLGQTGFVFGILVILSLITLIVRALIVNNPPMPDFQFDILFIQLQGLVLFAFFFTWGMLARKHAAAHKRLLLLASLIIMQAAIDRIRFLPAIHEALFVRFLYLDLLLIPLFVYDWRTLKRIHFMTWFGALLICTLQVGIVWGWGSPAWHKFWFNAISPFVEKVIEVRITEAQSDQLIGNYGDAKWHFTISRDAGKLYMQLPGEPKWELGASSDTKLFVRVTNWKLNFVKNPDGQVTKVINDQVNVVWEAARMR
;
A
#
# COMPACT_ATOMS: atom_id res chain seq x y z
N MET A 1 -3.08 17.09 -69.64
CA MET A 1 -4.14 16.11 -69.33
C MET A 1 -3.47 14.93 -68.63
N GLU A 2 -3.11 15.05 -67.35
CA GLU A 2 -4.01 15.06 -66.18
C GLU A 2 -4.59 13.67 -65.93
N SER A 3 -4.00 12.94 -64.99
CA SER A 3 -4.77 12.18 -64.00
C SER A 3 -3.96 12.07 -62.72
N VAL A 4 -4.13 13.10 -61.91
CA VAL A 4 -3.82 13.10 -60.48
C VAL A 4 -4.74 12.06 -59.84
N LEU A 5 -4.22 10.89 -59.49
CA LEU A 5 -4.88 10.01 -58.53
C LEU A 5 -4.53 10.50 -57.13
N GLU A 6 -5.30 11.50 -56.74
CA GLU A 6 -5.44 12.03 -55.40
C GLU A 6 -5.79 10.88 -54.45
N ASN A 7 -4.80 10.46 -53.66
CA ASN A 7 -4.99 9.45 -52.62
C ASN A 7 -5.83 10.06 -51.50
N ARG A 8 -7.13 9.76 -51.54
CA ARG A 8 -8.15 10.23 -50.60
C ARG A 8 -7.81 9.85 -49.15
N ASP A 9 -7.68 10.89 -48.33
CA ASP A 9 -8.12 10.96 -46.94
C ASP A 9 -7.89 9.71 -46.06
N SER A 10 -6.62 9.45 -45.73
CA SER A 10 -6.35 8.87 -44.41
C SER A 10 -6.61 9.98 -43.38
N LYS A 11 -7.79 9.98 -42.75
CA LYS A 11 -8.09 10.83 -41.59
C LYS A 11 -7.25 10.37 -40.39
N SER A 12 -5.95 10.67 -40.45
CA SER A 12 -5.07 10.63 -39.30
C SER A 12 -5.59 11.64 -38.27
N ILE A 13 -5.56 11.29 -36.99
CA ILE A 13 -5.95 12.21 -35.93
C ILE A 13 -5.07 13.47 -36.08
N PRO A 14 -5.66 14.69 -36.13
CA PRO A 14 -4.87 15.91 -36.25
C PRO A 14 -3.79 15.93 -35.17
N TYR A 15 -2.54 16.20 -35.56
CA TYR A 15 -1.34 16.16 -34.71
C TYR A 15 -1.53 16.85 -33.33
N ARG A 16 -2.41 17.87 -33.25
CA ARG A 16 -2.85 18.51 -31.99
C ARG A 16 -3.52 17.56 -30.99
N ARG A 17 -4.45 16.69 -31.40
CA ARG A 17 -5.20 15.78 -30.49
C ARG A 17 -4.30 14.72 -29.84
N SER A 18 -3.24 14.29 -30.51
CA SER A 18 -2.25 13.33 -29.97
C SER A 18 -1.44 13.87 -28.79
N ARG A 19 -1.32 15.20 -28.66
CA ARG A 19 -0.52 15.85 -27.59
C ARG A 19 -1.20 15.83 -26.23
N TYR A 20 -2.54 15.77 -26.19
CA TYR A 20 -3.29 15.94 -24.94
C TYR A 20 -3.61 14.62 -24.22
N PHE A 21 -3.46 13.46 -24.86
CA PHE A 21 -3.73 12.17 -24.21
C PHE A 21 -2.96 11.99 -22.89
N PHE A 22 -1.64 12.22 -22.91
CA PHE A 22 -0.81 12.09 -21.70
C PHE A 22 -1.14 13.16 -20.66
N VAL A 23 -1.59 14.35 -21.09
CA VAL A 23 -2.08 15.40 -20.18
C VAL A 23 -3.36 14.95 -19.49
N SER A 24 -4.32 14.37 -20.23
CA SER A 24 -5.56 13.83 -19.67
C SER A 24 -5.29 12.75 -18.62
N MET A 25 -4.39 11.82 -18.90
CA MET A 25 -3.97 10.81 -17.90
C MET A 25 -3.28 11.46 -16.69
N ALA A 26 -2.42 12.44 -16.91
CA ALA A 26 -1.72 13.16 -15.84
C ALA A 26 -2.66 14.03 -14.98
N ILE A 27 -3.83 14.41 -15.48
CA ILE A 27 -4.90 15.07 -14.70
C ILE A 27 -5.72 14.01 -13.95
N LEU A 28 -6.05 12.89 -14.60
CA LEU A 28 -6.83 11.82 -14.01
C LEU A 28 -6.17 11.23 -12.75
N PHE A 29 -4.85 11.02 -12.77
CA PHE A 29 -4.15 10.40 -11.64
C PHE A 29 -4.30 11.20 -10.32
N PRO A 30 -4.00 12.51 -10.26
CA PRO A 30 -4.28 13.32 -9.06
C PRO A 30 -5.75 13.28 -8.61
N ILE A 31 -6.71 13.24 -9.55
CA ILE A 31 -8.14 13.15 -9.20
C ILE A 31 -8.44 11.83 -8.49
N LEU A 32 -7.94 10.70 -9.02
CA LEU A 32 -8.11 9.40 -8.39
C LEU A 32 -7.40 9.31 -7.02
N VAL A 33 -6.21 9.91 -6.89
CA VAL A 33 -5.53 10.02 -5.59
C VAL A 33 -6.38 10.79 -4.58
N ALA A 34 -6.94 11.94 -4.96
CA ALA A 34 -7.82 12.71 -4.09
C ALA A 34 -9.05 11.88 -3.68
N LEU A 35 -9.74 11.26 -4.63
CA LEU A 35 -10.92 10.43 -4.36
C LEU A 35 -10.62 9.27 -3.40
N GLY A 36 -9.47 8.61 -3.56
CA GLY A 36 -9.08 7.49 -2.70
C GLY A 36 -8.63 7.93 -1.30
N PHE A 37 -7.82 8.98 -1.20
CA PHE A 37 -7.15 9.33 0.07
C PHE A 37 -7.86 10.41 0.90
N THR A 38 -8.82 11.17 0.35
CA THR A 38 -9.54 12.18 1.12
C THR A 38 -10.22 11.62 2.38
N PRO A 39 -10.94 10.48 2.36
CA PRO A 39 -11.56 9.93 3.56
C PRO A 39 -10.54 9.58 4.65
N ASP A 40 -9.44 8.92 4.27
CA ASP A 40 -8.39 8.52 5.22
C ASP A 40 -7.72 9.74 5.86
N TYR A 41 -7.44 10.80 5.08
CA TYR A 41 -6.89 12.05 5.62
C TYR A 41 -7.87 12.78 6.54
N GLN A 42 -9.18 12.73 6.27
CA GLN A 42 -10.20 13.28 7.17
C GLN A 42 -10.22 12.56 8.51
N GLU A 43 -10.06 11.23 8.52
CA GLU A 43 -9.98 10.45 9.76
C GLU A 43 -8.71 10.73 10.56
N ILE A 44 -7.58 10.94 9.88
CA ILE A 44 -6.31 11.36 10.51
C ILE A 44 -6.44 12.76 11.13
N LEU A 45 -6.98 13.74 10.37
CA LEU A 45 -7.17 15.11 10.86
C LEU A 45 -8.21 15.18 12.00
N GLY A 46 -9.23 14.31 11.96
CA GLY A 46 -10.22 14.15 13.02
C GLY A 46 -9.69 13.42 14.27
N GLY A 47 -8.43 13.00 14.28
CA GLY A 47 -7.79 12.35 15.43
C GLY A 47 -8.24 10.91 15.69
N LYS A 48 -8.99 10.29 14.77
CA LYS A 48 -9.47 8.90 14.93
C LYS A 48 -8.33 7.89 14.84
N PHE A 49 -7.34 8.15 13.98
CA PHE A 49 -6.16 7.31 13.83
C PHE A 49 -4.90 8.18 13.77
N LYS A 50 -3.89 7.81 14.56
CA LYS A 50 -2.58 8.46 14.52
C LYS A 50 -1.67 7.68 13.58
N VAL A 51 -1.15 8.37 12.57
CA VAL A 51 -0.17 7.80 11.65
C VAL A 51 1.21 8.36 11.97
N HIS A 52 2.23 7.56 11.70
CA HIS A 52 3.60 8.03 11.83
C HIS A 52 3.91 9.11 10.80
N TRP A 53 4.69 10.12 11.19
CA TRP A 53 4.99 11.31 10.37
C TRP A 53 5.49 10.98 8.96
N PHE A 54 6.24 9.87 8.82
CA PHE A 54 6.79 9.46 7.53
C PHE A 54 5.70 9.17 6.48
N LEU A 55 4.48 8.78 6.89
CA LEU A 55 3.39 8.59 5.96
C LEU A 55 2.98 9.91 5.28
N HIS A 56 3.07 11.04 5.99
CA HIS A 56 2.86 12.36 5.40
C HIS A 56 3.98 12.73 4.42
N VAL A 57 5.23 12.39 4.74
CA VAL A 57 6.37 12.62 3.83
C VAL A 57 6.25 11.79 2.56
N HIS A 58 5.87 10.51 2.68
CA HIS A 58 5.53 9.69 1.52
C HIS A 58 4.40 10.34 0.68
N GLY A 59 3.30 10.75 1.31
CA GLY A 59 2.20 11.43 0.63
C GLY A 59 2.64 12.71 -0.10
N ALA A 60 3.54 13.51 0.52
CA ALA A 60 4.12 14.69 -0.11
C ALA A 60 4.98 14.33 -1.32
N ILE A 61 5.84 13.30 -1.22
CA ILE A 61 6.66 12.82 -2.34
C ILE A 61 5.78 12.37 -3.51
N MET A 62 4.72 11.60 -3.24
CA MET A 62 3.77 11.15 -4.28
C MET A 62 3.03 12.31 -4.92
N THR A 63 2.60 13.29 -4.12
CA THR A 63 1.93 14.50 -4.62
C THR A 63 2.84 15.30 -5.54
N VAL A 64 4.10 15.52 -5.14
CA VAL A 64 5.09 16.22 -5.98
C VAL A 64 5.43 15.42 -7.22
N TRP A 65 5.56 14.09 -7.14
CA TRP A 65 5.76 13.22 -8.31
C TRP A 65 4.65 13.40 -9.35
N LEU A 66 3.38 13.33 -8.94
CA LEU A 66 2.24 13.53 -9.83
C LEU A 66 2.18 14.97 -10.37
N GLY A 67 2.52 15.96 -9.53
CA GLY A 67 2.62 17.36 -9.95
C GLY A 67 3.69 17.57 -11.02
N ILE A 68 4.87 16.96 -10.86
CA ILE A 68 5.93 16.96 -11.88
C ILE A 68 5.44 16.24 -13.13
N PHE A 69 4.83 15.06 -13.02
CA PHE A 69 4.31 14.32 -14.18
C PHE A 69 3.30 15.15 -15.00
N LEU A 70 2.38 15.84 -14.32
CA LEU A 70 1.45 16.78 -14.94
C LEU A 70 2.16 17.99 -15.59
N ALA A 71 3.07 18.63 -14.87
CA ALA A 71 3.84 19.74 -15.41
C ALA A 71 4.65 19.33 -16.65
N GLN A 72 5.28 18.15 -16.64
CA GLN A 72 6.06 17.62 -17.73
C GLN A 72 5.22 17.38 -18.99
N THR A 73 4.04 16.78 -18.84
CA THR A 73 3.13 16.56 -19.97
C THR A 73 2.57 17.87 -20.53
N LEU A 74 2.24 18.85 -19.67
CA LEU A 74 1.81 20.18 -20.08
C LEU A 74 2.91 20.96 -20.84
N LEU A 75 4.15 20.92 -20.38
CA LEU A 75 5.28 21.58 -21.02
C LEU A 75 5.50 21.05 -22.44
N VAL A 76 5.43 19.73 -22.64
CA VAL A 76 5.53 19.11 -23.97
C VAL A 76 4.32 19.45 -24.84
N ALA A 77 3.10 19.43 -24.30
CA ALA A 77 1.90 19.79 -25.05
C ALA A 77 1.94 21.25 -25.56
N ARG A 78 2.51 22.16 -24.75
CA ARG A 78 2.78 23.58 -25.09
C ARG A 78 4.02 23.79 -25.96
N GLY A 79 4.77 22.74 -26.30
CA GLY A 79 5.98 22.81 -27.13
C GLY A 79 7.25 23.28 -26.40
N ASN A 80 7.21 23.47 -25.08
CA ASN A 80 8.35 23.94 -24.29
C ASN A 80 9.25 22.78 -23.82
N VAL A 81 9.90 22.12 -24.78
CA VAL A 81 10.78 20.97 -24.53
C VAL A 81 12.02 21.35 -23.71
N LYS A 82 12.48 22.61 -23.81
CA LYS A 82 13.61 23.11 -23.01
C LYS A 82 13.31 23.05 -21.50
N ARG A 83 12.17 23.59 -21.08
CA ARG A 83 11.74 23.53 -19.67
C ARG A 83 11.41 22.09 -19.23
N HIS A 84 10.85 21.27 -20.12
CA HIS A 84 10.64 19.84 -19.85
C HIS A 84 11.96 19.15 -19.45
N ARG A 85 13.03 19.40 -20.21
CA ARG A 85 14.37 18.85 -19.92
C ARG A 85 14.95 19.39 -18.61
N GLN A 86 14.78 20.68 -18.31
CA GLN A 86 15.24 21.29 -17.05
C GLN A 86 14.52 20.70 -15.84
N LEU A 87 13.18 20.72 -15.85
CA LEU A 87 12.36 20.11 -14.79
C LEU A 87 12.55 18.59 -14.72
N GLY A 88 13.02 17.96 -15.81
CA GLY A 88 13.25 16.52 -15.88
C GLY A 88 14.33 16.05 -14.92
N GLN A 89 15.29 16.91 -14.56
CA GLN A 89 16.29 16.64 -13.53
C GLN A 89 15.64 16.51 -12.15
N THR A 90 14.74 17.43 -11.80
CA THR A 90 13.93 17.34 -10.58
C THR A 90 13.04 16.10 -10.59
N GLY A 91 12.42 15.79 -11.73
CA GLY A 91 11.65 14.56 -11.90
C GLY A 91 12.49 13.30 -11.69
N PHE A 92 13.74 13.28 -12.14
CA PHE A 92 14.65 12.16 -11.90
C PHE A 92 14.91 11.93 -10.41
N VAL A 93 15.21 13.00 -9.68
CA VAL A 93 15.42 12.95 -8.22
C VAL A 93 14.15 12.46 -7.51
N PHE A 94 12.98 12.99 -7.87
CA PHE A 94 11.72 12.55 -7.26
C PHE A 94 11.37 11.10 -7.59
N GLY A 95 11.74 10.58 -8.76
CA GLY A 95 11.55 9.15 -9.05
C GLY A 95 12.39 8.26 -8.15
N ILE A 96 13.62 8.67 -7.81
CA ILE A 96 14.44 8.00 -6.79
C ILE A 96 13.78 8.12 -5.41
N LEU A 97 13.29 9.30 -5.04
CA LEU A 97 12.60 9.51 -3.77
C LEU A 97 11.32 8.67 -3.66
N VAL A 98 10.59 8.44 -4.76
CA VAL A 98 9.45 7.53 -4.79
C VAL A 98 9.91 6.12 -4.42
N ILE A 99 10.94 5.59 -5.08
CA ILE A 99 11.51 4.25 -4.80
C ILE A 99 11.93 4.15 -3.33
N LEU A 100 12.70 5.12 -2.83
CA LEU A 100 13.15 5.14 -1.43
C LEU A 100 11.96 5.21 -0.46
N SER A 101 10.95 6.02 -0.76
CA SER A 101 9.76 6.12 0.10
C SER A 101 8.97 4.82 0.15
N LEU A 102 8.88 4.08 -0.96
CA LEU A 102 8.21 2.78 -1.03
C LEU A 102 8.98 1.73 -0.22
N ILE A 103 10.32 1.68 -0.37
CA ILE A 103 11.18 0.80 0.43
C ILE A 103 11.00 1.10 1.92
N THR A 104 11.06 2.37 2.31
CA THR A 104 10.91 2.76 3.72
C THR A 104 9.55 2.39 4.28
N LEU A 105 8.46 2.56 3.52
CA LEU A 105 7.13 2.13 3.97
C LEU A 105 7.04 0.60 4.13
N ILE A 106 7.60 -0.16 3.19
CA ILE A 106 7.63 -1.63 3.26
C ILE A 106 8.39 -2.07 4.51
N VAL A 107 9.63 -1.61 4.67
CA VAL A 107 10.49 -1.97 5.82
C VAL A 107 9.82 -1.55 7.13
N ARG A 108 9.27 -0.34 7.19
CA ARG A 108 8.57 0.13 8.39
C ARG A 108 7.36 -0.74 8.71
N ALA A 109 6.54 -1.11 7.72
CA ALA A 109 5.38 -1.97 7.95
C ALA A 109 5.81 -3.33 8.51
N LEU A 110 6.88 -3.92 7.99
CA LEU A 110 7.42 -5.21 8.45
C LEU A 110 7.96 -5.15 9.89
N ILE A 111 8.63 -4.05 10.26
CA ILE A 111 9.19 -3.86 11.61
C ILE A 111 8.11 -3.47 12.64
N VAL A 112 7.20 -2.57 12.26
CA VAL A 112 6.20 -2.00 13.19
C VAL A 112 5.03 -2.95 13.39
N ASN A 113 4.58 -3.62 12.33
CA ASN A 113 3.54 -4.63 12.46
C ASN A 113 4.14 -5.88 13.12
N ASN A 114 5.25 -6.44 12.62
CA ASN A 114 5.96 -7.58 13.24
C ASN A 114 5.06 -8.74 13.72
N PRO A 115 4.29 -9.38 12.83
CA PRO A 115 3.39 -10.46 13.24
C PRO A 115 4.13 -11.60 13.96
N PRO A 116 3.58 -12.14 15.07
CA PRO A 116 4.25 -13.19 15.85
C PRO A 116 4.30 -14.54 15.12
N MET A 117 3.55 -14.67 14.02
CA MET A 117 3.49 -15.84 13.16
C MET A 117 3.39 -15.42 11.68
N PRO A 118 3.64 -16.33 10.73
CA PRO A 118 3.39 -16.07 9.31
C PRO A 118 1.90 -15.75 9.07
N ASP A 119 1.58 -14.52 8.63
CA ASP A 119 0.20 -14.02 8.52
C ASP A 119 -0.08 -13.23 7.23
N PHE A 120 -1.26 -12.60 7.19
CA PHE A 120 -1.76 -11.78 6.08
C PHE A 120 -0.89 -10.57 5.71
N GLN A 121 -0.02 -10.08 6.60
CA GLN A 121 0.90 -8.98 6.28
C GLN A 121 1.81 -9.34 5.09
N PHE A 122 2.15 -10.62 4.94
CA PHE A 122 2.98 -11.09 3.83
C PHE A 122 2.21 -11.16 2.51
N ASP A 123 0.89 -11.28 2.53
CA ASP A 123 0.07 -11.11 1.31
C ASP A 123 0.09 -9.66 0.83
N ILE A 124 -0.01 -8.70 1.76
CA ILE A 124 0.13 -7.27 1.42
C ILE A 124 1.52 -6.98 0.86
N LEU A 125 2.57 -7.64 1.38
CA LEU A 125 3.94 -7.49 0.90
C LEU A 125 4.08 -7.84 -0.59
N PHE A 126 3.33 -8.81 -1.12
CA PHE A 126 3.31 -9.10 -2.56
C PHE A 126 2.99 -7.86 -3.40
N ILE A 127 1.88 -7.20 -3.07
CA ILE A 127 1.40 -6.01 -3.79
C ILE A 127 2.40 -4.87 -3.66
N GLN A 128 2.97 -4.68 -2.47
CA GLN A 128 3.95 -3.63 -2.22
C GLN A 128 5.26 -3.86 -3.01
N LEU A 129 5.76 -5.09 -3.04
CA LEU A 129 6.96 -5.45 -3.80
C LEU A 129 6.71 -5.33 -5.30
N GLN A 130 5.54 -5.74 -5.80
CA GLN A 130 5.16 -5.52 -7.20
C GLN A 130 5.18 -4.04 -7.56
N GLY A 131 4.52 -3.19 -6.74
CA GLY A 131 4.50 -1.75 -6.95
C GLY A 131 5.90 -1.14 -7.01
N LEU A 132 6.75 -1.51 -6.06
CA LEU A 132 8.15 -1.09 -6.00
C LEU A 132 8.95 -1.53 -7.23
N VAL A 133 8.92 -2.83 -7.56
CA VAL A 133 9.72 -3.42 -8.63
C VAL A 133 9.28 -2.87 -9.99
N LEU A 134 7.98 -2.83 -10.27
CA LEU A 134 7.47 -2.33 -11.54
C LEU A 134 7.66 -0.82 -11.70
N PHE A 135 7.44 -0.02 -10.64
CA PHE A 135 7.75 1.41 -10.70
C PHE A 135 9.22 1.62 -11.00
N ALA A 136 10.12 0.99 -10.23
CA ALA A 136 11.56 1.13 -10.41
C ALA A 136 12.01 0.69 -11.81
N PHE A 137 11.47 -0.42 -12.30
CA PHE A 137 11.76 -0.96 -13.63
C PHE A 137 11.31 0.00 -14.75
N PHE A 138 10.03 0.39 -14.77
CA PHE A 138 9.50 1.27 -15.81
C PHE A 138 10.10 2.67 -15.74
N PHE A 139 10.32 3.20 -14.54
CA PHE A 139 10.97 4.49 -14.35
C PHE A 139 12.40 4.45 -14.89
N THR A 140 13.21 3.48 -14.46
CA THR A 140 14.61 3.35 -14.90
C THR A 140 14.68 3.18 -16.41
N TRP A 141 13.90 2.28 -16.98
CA TRP A 141 13.86 2.08 -18.43
C TRP A 141 13.39 3.34 -19.16
N GLY A 142 12.38 4.03 -18.64
CA GLY A 142 11.90 5.28 -19.18
C GLY A 142 12.97 6.38 -19.21
N MET A 143 13.79 6.47 -18.17
CA MET A 143 14.91 7.41 -18.09
C MET A 143 16.07 7.06 -19.01
N LEU A 144 16.35 5.77 -19.22
CA LEU A 144 17.33 5.29 -20.20
C LEU A 144 16.83 5.55 -21.63
N ALA A 145 15.54 5.32 -21.88
CA ALA A 145 14.88 5.54 -23.16
C ALA A 145 14.53 7.01 -23.44
N ARG A 146 15.06 7.99 -22.67
CA ARG A 146 14.74 9.43 -22.81
C ARG A 146 15.01 10.03 -24.19
N LYS A 147 15.92 9.42 -24.98
CA LYS A 147 16.19 9.80 -26.38
C LYS A 147 15.10 9.31 -27.35
N HIS A 148 14.30 8.32 -26.94
CA HIS A 148 13.20 7.74 -27.72
C HIS A 148 11.86 8.19 -27.13
N ALA A 149 11.39 9.37 -27.53
CA ALA A 149 10.22 10.03 -26.95
C ALA A 149 8.96 9.14 -26.89
N ALA A 150 8.75 8.28 -27.90
CA ALA A 150 7.62 7.35 -27.94
C ALA A 150 7.69 6.29 -26.83
N ALA A 151 8.87 5.75 -26.54
CA ALA A 151 9.06 4.78 -25.46
C ALA A 151 9.03 5.48 -24.10
N HIS A 152 9.77 6.58 -23.94
CA HIS A 152 9.88 7.36 -22.71
C HIS A 152 8.49 7.70 -22.12
N LYS A 153 7.60 8.32 -22.89
CA LYS A 153 6.29 8.74 -22.39
C LYS A 153 5.38 7.58 -21.96
N ARG A 154 5.50 6.42 -22.59
CA ARG A 154 4.73 5.22 -22.26
C ARG A 154 5.24 4.57 -20.97
N LEU A 155 6.56 4.46 -20.84
CA LEU A 155 7.20 3.92 -19.65
C LEU A 155 6.94 4.79 -18.42
N LEU A 156 7.02 6.12 -18.53
CA LEU A 156 6.70 7.03 -17.42
C LEU A 156 5.21 7.04 -17.05
N LEU A 157 4.33 6.83 -18.04
CA LEU A 157 2.90 6.64 -17.77
C LEU A 157 2.66 5.32 -17.02
N LEU A 158 3.27 4.21 -17.47
CA LEU A 158 3.15 2.89 -16.82
C LEU A 158 3.73 2.89 -15.40
N ALA A 159 4.88 3.54 -15.19
CA ALA A 159 5.46 3.72 -13.86
C ALA A 159 4.47 4.43 -12.93
N SER A 160 3.94 5.59 -13.36
CA SER A 160 2.96 6.34 -12.57
C SER A 160 1.63 5.60 -12.39
N LEU A 161 1.20 4.82 -13.39
CA LEU A 161 -0.02 4.02 -13.33
C LEU A 161 0.09 2.96 -12.23
N ILE A 162 1.20 2.24 -12.12
CA ILE A 162 1.33 1.16 -11.13
C ILE A 162 1.17 1.61 -9.68
N ILE A 163 1.70 2.79 -9.34
CA ILE A 163 1.57 3.32 -7.98
C ILE A 163 0.16 3.86 -7.70
N MET A 164 -0.73 3.91 -8.70
CA MET A 164 -2.15 4.24 -8.52
C MET A 164 -2.94 3.14 -7.82
N GLN A 165 -2.44 1.90 -7.75
CA GLN A 165 -3.13 0.79 -7.08
C GLN A 165 -3.56 1.18 -5.66
N ALA A 166 -2.66 1.83 -4.92
CA ALA A 166 -2.93 2.31 -3.57
C ALA A 166 -4.09 3.32 -3.50
N ALA A 167 -4.23 4.21 -4.48
CA ALA A 167 -5.34 5.17 -4.52
C ALA A 167 -6.65 4.46 -4.87
N ILE A 168 -6.64 3.58 -5.88
CA ILE A 168 -7.83 2.84 -6.34
C ILE A 168 -8.40 1.97 -5.22
N ASP A 169 -7.52 1.27 -4.49
CA ASP A 169 -7.88 0.41 -3.37
C ASP A 169 -8.63 1.13 -2.24
N ARG A 170 -8.59 2.46 -2.20
CA ARG A 170 -9.23 3.30 -1.18
C ARG A 170 -10.50 3.98 -1.67
N ILE A 171 -10.86 3.84 -2.94
CA ILE A 171 -12.08 4.44 -3.47
C ILE A 171 -13.29 3.60 -3.01
N ARG A 172 -13.91 4.03 -1.91
CA ARG A 172 -14.94 3.28 -1.16
C ARG A 172 -16.24 3.00 -1.95
N PHE A 173 -16.51 3.74 -3.03
CA PHE A 173 -17.72 3.59 -3.82
C PHE A 173 -17.57 2.68 -5.05
N LEU A 174 -16.38 2.12 -5.30
CA LEU A 174 -16.19 1.17 -6.40
C LEU A 174 -16.86 -0.17 -6.08
N PRO A 175 -17.75 -0.68 -6.95
CA PRO A 175 -18.41 -1.97 -6.75
C PRO A 175 -17.42 -3.12 -6.52
N ALA A 176 -17.69 -3.97 -5.52
CA ALA A 176 -16.93 -5.19 -5.23
C ALA A 176 -15.40 -5.01 -5.00
N ILE A 177 -14.91 -3.77 -4.81
CA ILE A 177 -13.47 -3.50 -4.68
C ILE A 177 -12.81 -4.23 -3.49
N HIS A 178 -13.59 -4.52 -2.45
CA HIS A 178 -13.12 -5.23 -1.26
C HIS A 178 -13.55 -6.71 -1.21
N GLU A 179 -14.32 -7.18 -2.20
CA GLU A 179 -14.85 -8.55 -2.21
C GLU A 179 -13.82 -9.56 -2.75
N ALA A 180 -12.99 -9.15 -3.71
CA ALA A 180 -11.97 -10.03 -4.27
C ALA A 180 -10.73 -9.27 -4.74
N LEU A 181 -9.56 -9.88 -4.52
CA LEU A 181 -8.28 -9.28 -4.89
C LEU A 181 -8.18 -8.95 -6.39
N PHE A 182 -8.69 -9.84 -7.26
CA PHE A 182 -8.61 -9.62 -8.71
C PHE A 182 -9.41 -8.37 -9.15
N VAL A 183 -10.49 -8.00 -8.43
CA VAL A 183 -11.29 -6.81 -8.74
C VAL A 183 -10.46 -5.55 -8.53
N ARG A 184 -9.60 -5.54 -7.49
CA ARG A 184 -8.67 -4.44 -7.23
C ARG A 184 -7.68 -4.24 -8.38
N PHE A 185 -7.17 -5.32 -8.94
CA PHE A 185 -6.29 -5.27 -10.12
C PHE A 185 -7.04 -4.85 -11.38
N LEU A 186 -8.27 -5.35 -11.57
CA LEU A 186 -9.10 -5.00 -12.72
C LEU A 186 -9.29 -3.48 -12.84
N TYR A 187 -9.59 -2.78 -11.74
CA TYR A 187 -9.75 -1.32 -11.79
C TYR A 187 -8.47 -0.57 -12.17
N LEU A 188 -7.30 -1.07 -11.78
CA LEU A 188 -6.01 -0.54 -12.25
C LEU A 188 -5.83 -0.80 -13.75
N ASP A 189 -6.13 -2.02 -14.19
CA ASP A 189 -5.94 -2.46 -15.57
C ASP A 189 -6.88 -1.73 -16.54
N LEU A 190 -8.07 -1.32 -16.09
CA LEU A 190 -8.97 -0.45 -16.86
C LEU A 190 -8.28 0.87 -17.27
N LEU A 191 -7.32 1.37 -16.48
CA LEU A 191 -6.53 2.56 -16.83
C LEU A 191 -5.50 2.32 -17.94
N LEU A 192 -5.25 1.06 -18.33
CA LEU A 192 -4.42 0.71 -19.49
C LEU A 192 -5.21 0.86 -20.80
N ILE A 193 -6.53 0.66 -20.79
CA ILE A 193 -7.37 0.70 -22.00
C ILE A 193 -7.17 1.99 -22.80
N PRO A 194 -7.19 3.20 -22.19
CA PRO A 194 -6.95 4.45 -22.92
C PRO A 194 -5.60 4.48 -23.64
N LEU A 195 -4.55 3.84 -23.09
CA LEU A 195 -3.23 3.77 -23.72
C LEU A 195 -3.23 2.84 -24.94
N PHE A 196 -3.90 1.69 -24.87
CA PHE A 196 -4.09 0.81 -26.02
C PHE A 196 -4.89 1.49 -27.13
N VAL A 197 -5.98 2.17 -26.77
CA VAL A 197 -6.80 2.95 -27.71
C VAL A 197 -5.97 4.08 -28.34
N TYR A 198 -5.16 4.78 -27.55
CA TYR A 198 -4.26 5.82 -28.05
C TYR A 198 -3.26 5.25 -29.08
N ASP A 199 -2.61 4.13 -28.77
CA ASP A 199 -1.65 3.48 -29.66
C ASP A 199 -2.32 3.01 -30.96
N TRP A 200 -3.44 2.31 -30.86
CA TRP A 200 -4.19 1.87 -32.03
C TRP A 200 -4.61 3.04 -32.92
N ARG A 201 -5.13 4.12 -32.32
CA ARG A 201 -5.58 5.29 -33.07
C ARG A 201 -4.46 6.10 -33.69
N THR A 202 -3.29 6.19 -33.04
CA THR A 202 -2.18 7.04 -33.49
C THR A 202 -1.13 6.31 -34.32
N LEU A 203 -0.88 5.02 -34.03
CA LEU A 203 0.14 4.21 -34.67
C LEU A 203 -0.43 3.09 -35.56
N LYS A 204 -1.74 2.82 -35.50
CA LYS A 204 -2.40 1.66 -36.15
C LYS A 204 -1.84 0.30 -35.71
N ARG A 205 -1.11 0.29 -34.59
CA ARG A 205 -0.56 -0.88 -33.91
C ARG A 205 -0.34 -0.56 -32.44
N ILE A 206 -0.33 -1.57 -31.59
CA ILE A 206 0.03 -1.38 -30.19
C ILE A 206 1.54 -1.23 -30.07
N HIS A 207 2.01 -0.19 -29.38
CA HIS A 207 3.44 0.04 -29.20
C HIS A 207 4.03 -1.06 -28.30
N PHE A 208 5.27 -1.48 -28.56
CA PHE A 208 5.95 -2.52 -27.79
C PHE A 208 5.88 -2.27 -26.28
N MET A 209 6.29 -1.07 -25.85
CA MET A 209 6.24 -0.69 -24.42
C MET A 209 4.85 -0.77 -23.80
N THR A 210 3.78 -0.56 -24.56
CA THR A 210 2.40 -0.64 -24.06
C THR A 210 1.99 -2.08 -23.80
N TRP A 211 2.09 -2.96 -24.80
CA TRP A 211 1.65 -4.35 -24.63
C TRP A 211 2.59 -5.13 -23.72
N PHE A 212 3.90 -4.90 -23.81
CA PHE A 212 4.87 -5.55 -22.93
C PHE A 212 4.67 -5.10 -21.48
N GLY A 213 4.47 -3.79 -21.27
CA GLY A 213 4.17 -3.24 -19.95
C GLY A 213 2.91 -3.87 -19.36
N ALA A 214 1.80 -3.86 -20.12
CA ALA A 214 0.55 -4.48 -19.68
C ALA A 214 0.69 -5.98 -19.39
N LEU A 215 1.36 -6.73 -20.28
CA LEU A 215 1.62 -8.16 -20.07
C LEU A 215 2.40 -8.40 -18.78
N LEU A 216 3.46 -7.63 -18.54
CA LEU A 216 4.28 -7.76 -17.33
C LEU A 216 3.47 -7.45 -16.06
N ILE A 217 2.65 -6.41 -16.09
CA ILE A 217 1.76 -6.03 -14.99
C ILE A 217 0.80 -7.18 -14.67
N CYS A 218 0.05 -7.64 -15.68
CA CYS A 218 -0.95 -8.69 -15.52
C CYS A 218 -0.33 -10.03 -15.13
N THR A 219 0.86 -10.37 -15.64
CA THR A 219 1.56 -11.60 -15.25
C THR A 219 1.90 -11.59 -13.76
N LEU A 220 2.41 -10.47 -13.24
CA LEU A 220 2.69 -10.36 -11.81
C LEU A 220 1.41 -10.35 -10.97
N GLN A 221 0.34 -9.68 -11.41
CA GLN A 221 -0.95 -9.71 -10.71
C GLN A 221 -1.51 -11.14 -10.63
N VAL A 222 -1.48 -11.89 -11.72
CA VAL A 222 -1.88 -13.31 -11.73
C VAL A 222 -1.01 -14.10 -10.75
N GLY A 223 0.31 -13.92 -10.77
CA GLY A 223 1.20 -14.54 -9.78
C GLY A 223 0.83 -14.23 -8.34
N ILE A 224 0.42 -13.00 -8.03
CA ILE A 224 -0.05 -12.60 -6.70
C ILE A 224 -1.39 -13.26 -6.36
N VAL A 225 -2.35 -13.29 -7.27
CA VAL A 225 -3.66 -13.95 -7.04
C VAL A 225 -3.46 -15.44 -6.73
N TRP A 226 -2.57 -16.11 -7.48
CA TRP A 226 -2.24 -17.51 -7.24
C TRP A 226 -1.43 -17.73 -5.96
N GLY A 227 -0.54 -16.79 -5.61
CA GLY A 227 0.29 -16.84 -4.41
C GLY A 227 -0.39 -16.37 -3.13
N TRP A 228 -1.60 -15.81 -3.23
CA TRP A 228 -2.31 -15.22 -2.10
C TRP A 228 -2.64 -16.27 -1.04
N GLY A 229 -2.27 -16.01 0.22
CA GLY A 229 -2.44 -16.97 1.31
C GLY A 229 -1.46 -18.14 1.28
N SER A 230 -0.42 -18.12 0.43
CA SER A 230 0.55 -19.20 0.31
C SER A 230 1.36 -19.38 1.60
N PRO A 231 1.29 -20.55 2.27
CA PRO A 231 2.07 -20.79 3.48
C PRO A 231 3.58 -20.76 3.24
N ALA A 232 4.02 -21.13 2.02
CA ALA A 232 5.43 -21.11 1.64
C ALA A 232 5.95 -19.67 1.57
N TRP A 233 5.17 -18.76 0.98
CA TRP A 233 5.50 -17.34 0.90
C TRP A 233 5.53 -16.70 2.29
N HIS A 234 4.49 -16.95 3.10
CA HIS A 234 4.42 -16.42 4.46
C HIS A 234 5.61 -16.89 5.30
N LYS A 235 5.91 -18.19 5.30
CA LYS A 235 7.05 -18.75 6.05
C LYS A 235 8.39 -18.20 5.57
N PHE A 236 8.57 -18.06 4.25
CA PHE A 236 9.80 -17.51 3.69
C PHE A 236 10.08 -16.10 4.22
N TRP A 237 9.12 -15.18 4.08
CA TRP A 237 9.32 -13.80 4.53
C TRP A 237 9.36 -13.66 6.04
N PHE A 238 8.53 -14.43 6.76
CA PHE A 238 8.60 -14.47 8.21
C PHE A 238 9.99 -14.86 8.71
N ASN A 239 10.59 -15.90 8.12
CA ASN A 239 11.94 -16.35 8.48
C ASN A 239 13.02 -15.35 8.02
N ALA A 240 12.85 -14.72 6.87
CA ALA A 240 13.79 -13.72 6.37
C ALA A 240 13.84 -12.45 7.25
N ILE A 241 12.70 -12.06 7.83
CA ILE A 241 12.55 -10.83 8.60
C ILE A 241 12.76 -11.06 10.10
N SER A 242 12.41 -12.25 10.61
CA SER A 242 12.55 -12.63 12.03
C SER A 242 13.88 -12.25 12.70
N PRO A 243 15.05 -12.33 12.05
CA PRO A 243 16.32 -11.93 12.67
C PRO A 243 16.48 -10.41 12.86
N PHE A 244 15.72 -9.60 12.13
CA PHE A 244 15.85 -8.15 12.08
C PHE A 244 14.81 -7.41 12.92
N VAL A 245 13.91 -8.13 13.58
CA VAL A 245 12.84 -7.54 14.37
C VAL A 245 12.84 -8.10 15.78
N GLU A 246 12.54 -7.24 16.75
CA GLU A 246 12.51 -7.60 18.16
C GLU A 246 11.43 -8.66 18.42
N LYS A 247 11.84 -9.80 19.01
CA LYS A 247 10.92 -10.82 19.49
C LYS A 247 10.63 -10.58 20.96
N VAL A 248 9.35 -10.67 21.31
CA VAL A 248 8.96 -10.62 22.72
C VAL A 248 9.58 -11.83 23.43
N ILE A 249 10.44 -11.57 24.40
CA ILE A 249 11.03 -12.63 25.23
C ILE A 249 9.93 -13.14 26.14
N GLU A 250 9.60 -14.41 26.00
CA GLU A 250 8.59 -15.05 26.82
C GLU A 250 9.20 -15.54 28.14
N VAL A 251 8.53 -15.19 29.25
CA VAL A 251 8.87 -15.63 30.59
C VAL A 251 7.73 -16.46 31.17
N ARG A 252 8.06 -17.45 32.00
CA ARG A 252 7.06 -18.17 32.78
C ARG A 252 6.71 -17.36 34.02
N ILE A 253 5.42 -17.16 34.26
CA ILE A 253 4.89 -16.54 35.48
C ILE A 253 4.26 -17.61 36.36
N THR A 254 4.28 -17.42 37.68
CA THR A 254 3.68 -18.36 38.63
C THR A 254 2.16 -18.27 38.64
N GLU A 255 1.49 -19.29 39.18
CA GLU A 255 0.03 -19.27 39.33
C GLU A 255 -0.44 -18.04 40.13
N ALA A 256 0.21 -17.76 41.27
CA ALA A 256 -0.08 -16.60 42.10
C ALA A 256 0.09 -15.25 41.37
N GLN A 257 1.09 -15.13 40.47
CA GLN A 257 1.25 -13.94 39.64
C GLN A 257 0.12 -13.85 38.61
N SER A 258 -0.23 -14.96 37.97
CA SER A 258 -1.29 -15.00 36.96
C SER A 258 -2.69 -14.76 37.56
N ASP A 259 -2.95 -15.20 38.79
CA ASP A 259 -4.23 -15.02 39.49
C ASP A 259 -4.61 -13.55 39.62
N GLN A 260 -3.60 -12.68 39.78
CA GLN A 260 -3.79 -11.23 39.86
C GLN A 260 -4.27 -10.61 38.54
N LEU A 261 -4.02 -11.27 37.41
CA LEU A 261 -4.34 -10.79 36.06
C LEU A 261 -5.67 -11.35 35.51
N ILE A 262 -6.23 -12.37 36.15
CA ILE A 262 -7.50 -12.99 35.72
C ILE A 262 -8.66 -12.05 36.04
N GLY A 263 -9.60 -11.94 35.10
CA GLY A 263 -10.80 -11.12 35.24
C GLY A 263 -11.30 -10.52 33.93
N ASN A 264 -12.32 -9.67 34.05
CA ASN A 264 -12.90 -8.93 32.93
C ASN A 264 -12.33 -7.51 32.89
N TYR A 265 -11.99 -7.04 31.69
CA TYR A 265 -11.41 -5.72 31.46
C TYR A 265 -12.20 -4.99 30.37
N GLY A 266 -12.67 -3.78 30.67
CA GLY A 266 -13.48 -2.96 29.77
C GLY A 266 -14.64 -2.29 30.50
N ASP A 267 -15.78 -2.25 29.83
CA ASP A 267 -17.04 -1.70 30.31
C ASP A 267 -18.25 -2.53 29.83
N ALA A 268 -19.46 -2.02 30.04
CA ALA A 268 -20.69 -2.69 29.65
C ALA A 268 -20.89 -2.81 28.13
N LYS A 269 -20.24 -1.95 27.33
CA LYS A 269 -20.34 -1.95 25.85
C LYS A 269 -19.29 -2.84 25.22
N TRP A 270 -18.08 -2.88 25.79
CA TRP A 270 -16.97 -3.66 25.28
C TRP A 270 -16.08 -4.13 26.43
N HIS A 271 -15.77 -5.42 26.46
CA HIS A 271 -14.81 -5.98 27.41
C HIS A 271 -14.14 -7.21 26.81
N PHE A 272 -13.07 -7.68 27.45
CA PHE A 272 -12.51 -9.01 27.25
C PHE A 272 -12.26 -9.69 28.59
N THR A 273 -12.18 -11.01 28.54
CA THR A 273 -11.92 -11.85 29.71
C THR A 273 -10.53 -12.45 29.61
N ILE A 274 -9.75 -12.33 30.68
CA ILE A 274 -8.53 -13.09 30.92
C ILE A 274 -8.89 -14.29 31.79
N SER A 275 -8.59 -15.49 31.31
CA SER A 275 -8.88 -16.74 32.01
C SER A 275 -7.66 -17.67 31.96
N ARG A 276 -7.63 -18.64 32.89
CA ARG A 276 -6.63 -19.72 32.90
C ARG A 276 -7.32 -21.05 32.64
N ASP A 277 -6.77 -21.83 31.73
CA ASP A 277 -7.24 -23.18 31.41
C ASP A 277 -6.02 -24.09 31.19
N ALA A 278 -6.01 -25.26 31.83
CA ALA A 278 -4.89 -26.21 31.82
C ALA A 278 -3.49 -25.56 32.03
N GLY A 279 -3.40 -24.60 32.95
CA GLY A 279 -2.15 -23.88 33.27
C GLY A 279 -1.72 -22.82 32.24
N LYS A 280 -2.50 -22.58 31.19
CA LYS A 280 -2.26 -21.56 30.17
C LYS A 280 -3.22 -20.39 30.32
N LEU A 281 -2.76 -19.19 30.00
CA LEU A 281 -3.59 -17.99 30.00
C LEU A 281 -4.23 -17.77 28.62
N TYR A 282 -5.47 -17.29 28.64
CA TYR A 282 -6.25 -16.99 27.46
C TYR A 282 -6.94 -15.64 27.59
N MET A 283 -7.00 -14.91 26.48
CA MET A 283 -7.88 -13.76 26.31
C MET A 283 -9.06 -14.15 25.43
N GLN A 284 -10.24 -13.66 25.76
CA GLN A 284 -11.46 -13.89 24.98
C GLN A 284 -12.28 -12.60 24.86
N LEU A 285 -12.66 -12.26 23.63
CA LEU A 285 -13.68 -11.25 23.37
C LEU A 285 -15.08 -11.90 23.36
N PRO A 286 -16.14 -11.16 23.71
CA PRO A 286 -17.51 -11.66 23.66
C PRO A 286 -17.87 -12.21 22.27
N GLY A 287 -18.26 -13.49 22.21
CA GLY A 287 -18.64 -14.17 20.96
C GLY A 287 -17.47 -14.69 20.12
N GLU A 288 -16.22 -14.43 20.52
CA GLU A 288 -15.01 -14.82 19.79
C GLU A 288 -14.32 -16.03 20.44
N PRO A 289 -13.47 -16.77 19.69
CA PRO A 289 -12.66 -17.84 20.25
C PRO A 289 -11.62 -17.31 21.25
N LYS A 290 -11.17 -18.19 22.15
CA LYS A 290 -10.07 -17.90 23.09
C LYS A 290 -8.74 -17.82 22.34
N TRP A 291 -7.93 -16.80 22.63
CA TRP A 291 -6.57 -16.69 22.14
C TRP A 291 -5.57 -16.90 23.26
N GLU A 292 -4.58 -17.77 23.02
CA GLU A 292 -3.53 -18.07 24.00
C GLU A 292 -2.62 -16.84 24.23
N LEU A 293 -2.30 -16.59 25.49
CA LEU A 293 -1.43 -15.51 25.93
C LEU A 293 -0.04 -16.05 26.32
N GLY A 294 0.99 -15.30 25.94
CA GLY A 294 2.31 -15.38 26.54
C GLY A 294 2.52 -14.24 27.55
N ALA A 295 3.55 -14.36 28.39
CA ALA A 295 3.95 -13.32 29.33
C ALA A 295 5.37 -12.84 29.01
N SER A 296 5.63 -11.54 29.10
CA SER A 296 6.98 -10.96 29.06
C SER A 296 7.42 -10.40 30.42
N SER A 297 6.47 -10.21 31.35
CA SER A 297 6.70 -10.01 32.78
C SER A 297 5.47 -10.46 33.57
N ASP A 298 5.51 -10.32 34.90
CA ASP A 298 4.36 -10.55 35.80
C ASP A 298 3.16 -9.61 35.58
N THR A 299 3.32 -8.59 34.75
CA THR A 299 2.36 -7.51 34.48
C THR A 299 2.22 -7.21 33.00
N LYS A 300 2.93 -7.93 32.12
CA LYS A 300 2.88 -7.73 30.67
C LYS A 300 2.61 -9.05 29.99
N LEU A 301 1.45 -9.13 29.35
CA LEU A 301 1.04 -10.25 28.52
C LEU A 301 1.02 -9.84 27.04
N PHE A 302 1.03 -10.82 26.15
CA PHE A 302 0.85 -10.61 24.72
C PHE A 302 0.06 -11.76 24.12
N VAL A 303 -0.73 -11.47 23.09
CA VAL A 303 -1.47 -12.49 22.36
C VAL A 303 -0.51 -13.20 21.40
N ARG A 304 -0.46 -14.54 21.41
CA ARG A 304 0.52 -15.29 20.60
C ARG A 304 0.30 -15.21 19.09
N VAL A 305 -0.93 -14.90 18.68
CA VAL A 305 -1.37 -14.96 17.27
C VAL A 305 -1.53 -13.57 16.63
N THR A 306 -1.37 -12.49 17.39
CA THR A 306 -1.52 -11.12 16.88
C THR A 306 -0.65 -10.14 17.67
N ASN A 307 -0.42 -8.96 17.10
CA ASN A 307 0.35 -7.88 17.76
C ASN A 307 -0.51 -7.09 18.74
N TRP A 308 -0.92 -7.77 19.79
CA TRP A 308 -1.65 -7.17 20.88
C TRP A 308 -0.91 -7.44 22.19
N LYS A 309 -0.38 -6.35 22.76
CA LYS A 309 0.30 -6.34 24.06
C LYS A 309 -0.66 -5.79 25.12
N LEU A 310 -0.63 -6.40 26.30
CA LEU A 310 -1.46 -6.08 27.45
C LEU A 310 -0.54 -5.68 28.61
N ASN A 311 -0.57 -4.41 29.01
CA ASN A 311 0.22 -3.92 30.14
C ASN A 311 -0.70 -3.65 31.33
N PHE A 312 -0.67 -4.52 32.33
CA PHE A 312 -1.51 -4.43 33.53
C PHE A 312 -0.92 -3.43 34.53
N VAL A 313 -1.78 -2.55 35.05
CA VAL A 313 -1.39 -1.51 36.01
C VAL A 313 -1.90 -1.90 37.39
N LYS A 314 -0.98 -1.97 38.36
CA LYS A 314 -1.27 -2.23 39.77
C LYS A 314 -1.40 -0.91 40.55
N ASN A 315 -2.27 -0.88 41.55
CA ASN A 315 -2.32 0.20 42.53
C ASN A 315 -1.23 0.03 43.62
N PRO A 316 -1.06 0.98 44.56
CA PRO A 316 -0.10 0.84 45.66
C PRO A 316 -0.28 -0.41 46.53
N ASP A 317 -1.51 -0.94 46.60
CA ASP A 317 -1.85 -2.18 47.32
C ASP A 317 -1.52 -3.45 46.52
N GLY A 318 -0.94 -3.32 45.32
CA GLY A 318 -0.56 -4.44 44.45
C GLY A 318 -1.71 -5.04 43.63
N GLN A 319 -2.93 -4.48 43.69
CA GLN A 319 -4.09 -4.94 42.95
C GLN A 319 -4.12 -4.36 41.54
N VAL A 320 -4.40 -5.21 40.54
CA VAL A 320 -4.59 -4.76 39.15
C VAL A 320 -5.89 -3.96 39.05
N THR A 321 -5.82 -2.73 38.54
CA THR A 321 -6.96 -1.81 38.40
C THR A 321 -7.36 -1.59 36.95
N LYS A 322 -6.41 -1.69 36.02
CA LYS A 322 -6.64 -1.51 34.59
C LYS A 322 -5.59 -2.23 33.74
N VAL A 323 -5.86 -2.30 32.45
CA VAL A 323 -4.93 -2.79 31.43
C VAL A 323 -4.80 -1.74 30.33
N ILE A 324 -3.56 -1.47 29.92
CA ILE A 324 -3.23 -0.64 28.77
C ILE A 324 -3.01 -1.58 27.60
N ASN A 325 -3.94 -1.55 26.66
CA ASN A 325 -3.89 -2.28 25.41
C ASN A 325 -3.02 -1.53 24.42
N ASP A 326 -2.06 -2.23 23.83
CA ASP A 326 -1.17 -1.70 22.80
C ASP A 326 -1.25 -2.61 21.57
N GLN A 327 -1.88 -2.08 20.51
CA GLN A 327 -1.97 -2.70 19.19
C GLN A 327 -1.39 -1.76 18.15
N VAL A 328 -0.11 -1.92 17.80
CA VAL A 328 0.61 -1.29 16.67
C VAL A 328 0.41 0.24 16.50
N ASN A 329 -0.77 0.69 16.07
CA ASN A 329 -1.14 2.09 15.83
C ASN A 329 -2.15 2.66 16.84
N VAL A 330 -2.67 1.87 17.78
CA VAL A 330 -3.68 2.29 18.76
C VAL A 330 -3.30 1.80 20.15
N VAL A 331 -3.30 2.72 21.12
CA VAL A 331 -3.12 2.44 22.54
C VAL A 331 -4.34 2.96 23.29
N TRP A 332 -4.95 2.12 24.12
CA TRP A 332 -6.11 2.51 24.92
C TRP A 332 -6.16 1.77 26.26
N GLU A 333 -6.89 2.33 27.20
CA GLU A 333 -7.04 1.75 28.53
C GLU A 333 -8.39 1.03 28.67
N ALA A 334 -8.39 -0.08 29.41
CA ALA A 334 -9.59 -0.78 29.83
C ALA A 334 -9.55 -1.01 31.34
N ALA A 335 -10.59 -0.57 32.05
CA ALA A 335 -10.68 -0.73 33.51
C ALA A 335 -10.94 -2.20 33.88
N ARG A 336 -10.44 -2.65 35.02
CA ARG A 336 -10.85 -3.95 35.56
C ARG A 336 -12.29 -3.83 36.03
N MET A 337 -13.15 -4.70 35.51
CA MET A 337 -14.54 -4.79 35.90
C MET A 337 -14.65 -5.50 37.26
N ARG A 338 -15.65 -5.12 38.04
CA ARG A 338 -15.92 -5.70 39.37
C ARG A 338 -16.57 -7.06 39.27
#